data_AF-A0A0D6ACP7-F1
#
_entry.id   AF-A0A0D6ACP7-F1
#
_cell.length_a   1.000
_cell.length_b   1.000
_cell.length_c   1.000
_cell.angle_alpha   90.00
_cell.angle_beta   90.00
_cell.angle_gamma   90.00
#
_symmetry.space_group_name_H-M   'P 1'
#
loop_
_entity.id
_entity.type
_entity.pdbx_description
1 polymer ?
#
loop_
_entity_poly.entity_id
_entity_poly.type
_entity_poly.pdbx_seq_one_letter_code
_entity_poly.pdbx_strand_id
1 'polypeptide(L)'
;MNTEISLTPEIAIANLNQKKDLGLRYYAAWWLGKFRVKTRDAIDSLINALEDFEDRAPDGGFPLRRNSAKALGKLEDLRAVEPLIKCFECDDYYVRESAAQALEMLGDLRAVEPLINLLSSSVKDGELTSYAFEIVIGKPYLNQPYEAIIEALGTLKAKQAENLIKPFLEHPTKKIAYAAARAMYQLTNDDIYGEILVSALGGEELQLRRSALMDLGAIGYVKSGDAISQAYAENSLKLIAMKGLLECQIKQDFQEELSDKSIKLMNIMDGLL
;
A
#
# COMPACT_ATOMS: atom_id res chain seq x y z
N MET A 1 8.15 5.42 39.71
CA MET A 1 8.48 4.25 38.87
C MET A 1 7.24 3.92 38.05
N ASN A 2 7.14 4.47 36.83
CA ASN A 2 6.13 4.01 35.88
C ASN A 2 6.62 2.65 35.37
N THR A 3 6.01 1.57 35.83
CA THR A 3 6.10 0.28 35.16
C THR A 3 5.44 0.46 33.80
N GLU A 4 6.23 0.74 32.76
CA GLU A 4 5.81 0.52 31.39
C GLU A 4 5.41 -0.95 31.30
N ILE A 5 4.11 -1.22 31.28
CA ILE A 5 3.58 -2.53 30.97
C ILE A 5 3.96 -2.76 29.51
N SER A 6 5.10 -3.39 29.28
CA SER A 6 5.47 -3.91 27.98
C SER A 6 4.41 -4.93 27.60
N LEU A 7 3.56 -4.61 26.62
CA LEU A 7 2.58 -5.55 26.10
C LEU A 7 3.31 -6.79 25.59
N THR A 8 2.89 -7.97 26.06
CA THR A 8 3.29 -9.25 25.48
C THR A 8 2.28 -9.66 24.40
N PRO A 9 2.62 -10.61 23.50
CA PRO A 9 1.65 -11.18 22.55
C PRO A 9 0.35 -11.64 23.21
N GLU A 10 0.45 -12.32 24.35
CA GLU A 10 -0.70 -12.87 25.08
C GLU A 10 -1.61 -11.74 25.61
N ILE A 11 -1.01 -10.68 26.17
CA ILE A 11 -1.75 -9.52 26.66
C ILE A 11 -2.40 -8.76 25.49
N ALA A 12 -1.70 -8.62 24.36
CA ALA A 12 -2.24 -7.95 23.18
C ALA A 12 -3.45 -8.72 22.62
N ILE A 13 -3.35 -10.05 22.50
CA ILE A 13 -4.47 -10.89 22.06
C ILE A 13 -5.65 -10.79 23.04
N ALA A 14 -5.39 -10.84 24.35
CA ALA A 14 -6.43 -10.68 25.37
C ALA A 14 -7.11 -9.29 25.28
N ASN A 15 -6.31 -8.23 25.11
CA ASN A 15 -6.81 -6.86 24.97
C ASN A 15 -7.61 -6.64 23.69
N LEU A 16 -7.30 -7.37 22.61
CA LEU A 16 -8.06 -7.33 21.35
C LEU A 16 -9.45 -7.96 21.50
N ASN A 17 -9.54 -9.05 22.27
CA ASN A 17 -10.74 -9.89 22.37
C ASN A 17 -11.74 -9.47 23.47
N GLN A 18 -11.34 -8.60 24.40
CA GLN A 18 -12.26 -8.04 25.40
C GLN A 18 -13.14 -6.92 24.81
N LYS A 19 -14.24 -6.57 25.48
CA LYS A 19 -15.25 -5.60 25.01
C LYS A 19 -15.38 -4.32 25.85
N LYS A 20 -14.64 -4.23 26.96
CA LYS A 20 -14.75 -3.19 27.97
C LYS A 20 -14.04 -1.89 27.56
N ASP A 21 -12.84 -2.02 27.00
CA ASP A 21 -11.99 -0.88 26.64
C ASP A 21 -11.66 -0.92 25.14
N LEU A 22 -12.41 -0.15 24.36
CA LEU A 22 -12.25 -0.11 22.90
C LEU A 22 -10.89 0.47 22.49
N GLY A 23 -10.34 1.39 23.28
CA GLY A 23 -9.01 1.97 23.05
C GLY A 23 -7.90 0.93 23.17
N LEU A 24 -7.99 0.03 24.15
CA LEU A 24 -7.06 -1.09 24.28
C LEU A 24 -7.17 -2.09 23.14
N ARG A 25 -8.37 -2.34 22.59
CA ARG A 25 -8.53 -3.20 21.40
C ARG A 25 -7.84 -2.58 20.19
N TYR A 26 -8.08 -1.29 19.96
CA TYR A 26 -7.46 -0.52 18.89
C TYR A 26 -5.93 -0.57 18.98
N TYR A 27 -5.38 -0.33 20.18
CA TYR A 27 -3.93 -0.36 20.41
C TYR A 27 -3.35 -1.76 20.26
N ALA A 28 -4.05 -2.80 20.74
CA ALA A 28 -3.63 -4.19 20.60
C ALA A 28 -3.51 -4.61 19.14
N ALA A 29 -4.50 -4.28 18.30
CA ALA A 29 -4.45 -4.58 16.87
C ALA A 29 -3.24 -3.91 16.19
N TRP A 30 -3.00 -2.63 16.48
CA TRP A 30 -1.81 -1.92 16.00
C TRP A 30 -0.51 -2.58 16.48
N TRP A 31 -0.44 -2.95 17.76
CA TRP A 31 0.75 -3.52 18.39
C TRP A 31 1.11 -4.87 17.76
N LEU A 32 0.13 -5.77 17.58
CA LEU A 32 0.33 -7.07 16.93
C LEU A 32 0.93 -6.92 15.52
N GLY A 33 0.43 -5.97 14.73
CA GLY A 33 0.98 -5.67 13.41
C GLY A 33 2.36 -5.01 13.46
N LYS A 34 2.59 -4.07 14.38
CA LYS A 34 3.87 -3.35 14.52
C LYS A 34 5.02 -4.29 14.92
N PHE A 35 4.76 -5.23 15.81
CA PHE A 35 5.75 -6.20 16.30
C PHE A 35 5.73 -7.53 15.54
N ARG A 36 4.96 -7.61 14.44
CA ARG A 36 4.87 -8.79 13.55
C ARG A 36 4.59 -10.09 14.30
N VAL A 37 3.58 -10.09 15.17
CA VAL A 37 3.18 -11.28 15.94
C VAL A 37 2.40 -12.26 15.06
N LYS A 38 3.11 -13.20 14.44
CA LYS A 38 2.55 -14.15 13.45
C LYS A 38 1.95 -15.43 14.06
N THR A 39 1.63 -15.43 15.35
CA THR A 39 0.98 -16.59 16.00
C THR A 39 -0.43 -16.80 15.45
N ARG A 40 -0.88 -18.06 15.35
CA ARG A 40 -2.22 -18.40 14.88
C ARG A 40 -3.32 -17.62 15.61
N ASP A 41 -3.26 -17.55 16.94
CA ASP A 41 -4.27 -16.89 17.76
C ASP A 41 -4.34 -15.37 17.52
N ALA A 42 -3.19 -14.71 17.29
CA ALA A 42 -3.16 -13.30 16.92
C ALA A 42 -3.84 -13.06 15.57
N ILE A 43 -3.56 -13.91 14.58
CA ILE A 43 -4.13 -13.80 13.24
C ILE A 43 -5.63 -14.08 13.29
N ASP A 44 -6.05 -15.12 14.00
CA ASP A 44 -7.47 -15.47 14.16
C ASP A 44 -8.22 -14.33 14.89
N SER A 45 -7.62 -13.73 15.92
CA SER A 45 -8.21 -12.58 16.64
C SER A 45 -8.31 -11.33 15.77
N LEU A 46 -7.30 -11.05 14.95
CA LEU A 46 -7.31 -9.92 14.01
C LEU A 46 -8.32 -10.12 12.88
N ILE A 47 -8.47 -11.35 12.36
CA ILE A 47 -9.50 -11.70 11.38
C ILE A 47 -10.89 -11.46 11.99
N ASN A 48 -11.13 -11.93 13.22
CA ASN A 48 -12.41 -11.68 13.90
C ASN A 48 -12.68 -10.17 14.10
N ALA A 49 -11.64 -9.38 14.37
CA ALA A 49 -11.75 -7.94 14.56
C ALA A 49 -12.08 -7.17 13.27
N LEU A 50 -11.95 -7.77 12.07
CA LEU A 50 -12.45 -7.19 10.81
C LEU A 50 -13.98 -7.09 10.77
N GLU A 51 -14.69 -7.86 11.60
CA GLU A 51 -16.16 -7.86 11.68
C GLU A 51 -16.69 -6.99 12.84
N ASP A 52 -15.80 -6.30 13.58
CA ASP A 52 -16.17 -5.55 14.78
C ASP A 52 -17.17 -4.40 14.48
N PHE A 53 -18.24 -4.29 15.26
CA PHE A 53 -19.21 -3.20 15.12
C PHE A 53 -19.30 -2.31 16.36
N GLU A 54 -18.49 -2.62 17.38
CA GLU A 54 -18.53 -1.96 18.69
C GLU A 54 -17.68 -0.69 18.70
N ASP A 55 -16.50 -0.72 18.08
CA ASP A 55 -15.61 0.43 17.98
C ASP A 55 -16.03 1.34 16.81
N ARG A 56 -16.70 2.44 17.15
CA ARG A 56 -17.21 3.43 16.19
C ARG A 56 -16.60 4.80 16.41
N ALA A 57 -16.01 5.35 15.36
CA ALA A 57 -15.52 6.72 15.37
C ALA A 57 -16.68 7.73 15.16
N PRO A 58 -16.52 9.00 15.57
CA PRO A 58 -17.54 10.04 15.38
C PRO A 58 -17.91 10.29 13.91
N ASP A 59 -17.02 9.93 12.97
CA ASP A 59 -17.25 10.00 11.53
C ASP A 59 -18.06 8.80 11.01
N GLY A 60 -18.51 7.89 11.86
CA GLY A 60 -19.22 6.66 11.51
C GLY A 60 -18.31 5.50 11.13
N GLY A 61 -16.99 5.66 11.19
CA GLY A 61 -16.02 4.64 10.83
C GLY A 61 -15.81 3.54 11.87
N PHE A 62 -14.94 2.58 11.54
CA PHE A 62 -14.59 1.40 12.34
C PHE A 62 -13.08 1.36 12.63
N PRO A 63 -12.57 2.10 13.64
CA PRO A 63 -11.13 2.20 13.90
C PRO A 63 -10.44 0.84 14.11
N LEU A 64 -11.07 -0.06 14.86
CA LEU A 64 -10.55 -1.40 15.06
C LEU A 64 -10.42 -2.21 13.76
N ARG A 65 -11.41 -2.13 12.84
CA ARG A 65 -11.35 -2.80 11.53
C ARG A 65 -10.19 -2.27 10.69
N ARG A 66 -10.04 -0.93 10.63
CA ARG A 66 -8.94 -0.26 9.90
C ARG A 66 -7.59 -0.78 10.39
N ASN A 67 -7.38 -0.80 11.71
CA ASN A 67 -6.13 -1.28 12.30
C ASN A 67 -5.90 -2.78 12.11
N SER A 68 -6.96 -3.58 12.21
CA SER A 68 -6.87 -5.03 12.04
C SER A 68 -6.48 -5.40 10.61
N ALA A 69 -7.06 -4.74 9.61
CA ALA A 69 -6.67 -4.91 8.21
C ALA A 69 -5.20 -4.55 7.98
N LYS A 70 -4.76 -3.38 8.47
CA LYS A 70 -3.34 -2.95 8.39
C LYS A 70 -2.38 -3.93 9.09
N ALA A 71 -2.80 -4.50 10.21
CA ALA A 71 -2.00 -5.47 10.94
C ALA A 71 -1.86 -6.77 10.15
N LEU A 72 -2.96 -7.31 9.63
CA LEU A 72 -2.96 -8.56 8.85
C LEU A 72 -2.04 -8.48 7.62
N GLY A 73 -2.02 -7.34 6.91
CA GLY A 73 -1.07 -7.13 5.81
C GLY A 73 0.40 -7.29 6.23
N LYS A 74 0.77 -6.81 7.42
CA LYS A 74 2.14 -6.93 7.97
C LYS A 74 2.49 -8.33 8.48
N LEU A 75 1.49 -9.15 8.77
CA LEU A 75 1.67 -10.51 9.27
C LEU A 75 1.86 -11.52 8.14
N GLU A 76 1.43 -11.19 6.92
CA GLU A 76 1.67 -11.96 5.69
C GLU A 76 1.08 -13.40 5.75
N ASP A 77 -0.02 -13.60 6.49
CA ASP A 77 -0.74 -14.90 6.53
C ASP A 77 -1.92 -14.89 5.54
N LEU A 78 -1.86 -15.80 4.56
CA LEU A 78 -2.83 -15.89 3.47
C LEU A 78 -4.26 -16.29 3.90
N ARG A 79 -4.47 -16.72 5.15
CA ARG A 79 -5.81 -16.92 5.72
C ARG A 79 -6.58 -15.61 5.85
N ALA A 80 -5.88 -14.47 5.87
CA ALA A 80 -6.50 -13.15 5.92
C ALA A 80 -7.10 -12.69 4.58
N VAL A 81 -6.79 -13.35 3.45
CA VAL A 81 -7.19 -12.88 2.11
C VAL A 81 -8.71 -12.78 1.95
N GLU A 82 -9.47 -13.84 2.22
CA GLU A 82 -10.95 -13.79 2.08
C GLU A 82 -11.60 -12.80 3.07
N PRO A 83 -11.21 -12.78 4.37
CA PRO A 83 -11.69 -11.75 5.29
C PRO A 83 -11.40 -10.31 4.82
N LEU A 84 -10.22 -10.05 4.25
CA LEU A 84 -9.85 -8.73 3.72
C LEU A 84 -10.64 -8.39 2.45
N ILE A 85 -10.91 -9.35 1.57
CA ILE A 85 -11.77 -9.15 0.40
C ILE A 85 -13.18 -8.72 0.83
N LYS A 86 -13.74 -9.36 1.87
CA LYS A 86 -15.05 -8.99 2.43
C LYS A 86 -15.08 -7.55 2.97
N CYS A 87 -13.95 -7.00 3.40
CA CYS A 87 -13.87 -5.60 3.83
C CYS A 87 -14.19 -4.58 2.72
N PHE A 88 -14.17 -4.97 1.45
CA PHE A 88 -14.59 -4.11 0.34
C PHE A 88 -16.08 -3.78 0.34
N GLU A 89 -16.90 -4.58 1.04
CA GLU A 89 -18.33 -4.32 1.25
C GLU A 89 -18.59 -3.34 2.41
N CYS A 90 -17.54 -2.89 3.12
CA CYS A 90 -17.69 -1.96 4.23
C CYS A 90 -17.90 -0.52 3.73
N ASP A 91 -18.88 0.18 4.31
CA ASP A 91 -19.14 1.61 4.02
C ASP A 91 -17.97 2.52 4.39
N ASP A 92 -17.15 2.12 5.36
CA ASP A 92 -15.99 2.90 5.80
C ASP A 92 -14.86 2.84 4.75
N TYR A 93 -14.65 3.98 4.09
CA TYR A 93 -13.58 4.19 3.10
C TYR A 93 -12.22 3.68 3.59
N TYR A 94 -11.86 3.99 4.84
CA TYR A 94 -10.55 3.66 5.38
C TYR A 94 -10.40 2.16 5.69
N VAL A 95 -11.50 1.42 5.86
CA VAL A 95 -11.48 -0.05 5.94
C VAL A 95 -11.18 -0.63 4.57
N ARG A 96 -11.84 -0.13 3.51
CA ARG A 96 -11.55 -0.55 2.13
C ARG A 96 -10.10 -0.24 1.74
N GLU A 97 -9.61 0.94 2.09
CA GLU A 97 -8.22 1.36 1.85
C GLU A 97 -7.23 0.43 2.54
N SER A 98 -7.43 0.18 3.84
CA SER A 98 -6.57 -0.69 4.63
C SER A 98 -6.57 -2.13 4.12
N ALA A 99 -7.72 -2.60 3.62
CA ALA A 99 -7.85 -3.93 3.03
C ALA A 99 -7.11 -4.03 1.69
N ALA A 100 -7.23 -3.05 0.80
CA ALA A 100 -6.49 -3.03 -0.46
C ALA A 100 -4.97 -3.03 -0.24
N GLN A 101 -4.47 -2.19 0.67
CA GLN A 101 -3.07 -2.17 1.06
C GLN A 101 -2.60 -3.51 1.65
N ALA A 102 -3.41 -4.13 2.50
CA ALA A 102 -3.08 -5.43 3.07
C ALA A 102 -3.03 -6.55 2.02
N LEU A 103 -3.96 -6.52 1.06
CA LEU A 103 -4.00 -7.49 -0.05
C LEU A 103 -2.82 -7.30 -1.01
N GLU A 104 -2.39 -6.06 -1.27
CA GLU A 104 -1.14 -5.77 -1.98
C GLU A 104 0.06 -6.43 -1.28
N MET A 105 0.18 -6.23 0.03
CA MET A 105 1.29 -6.82 0.81
C MET A 105 1.26 -8.36 0.82
N LEU A 106 0.07 -8.96 0.81
CA LEU A 106 -0.11 -10.41 0.79
C LEU A 106 0.23 -11.03 -0.57
N GLY A 107 0.05 -10.28 -1.67
CA GLY A 107 0.43 -10.74 -3.01
C GLY A 107 -0.40 -11.91 -3.56
N ASP A 108 -1.57 -12.20 -2.96
CA ASP A 108 -2.41 -13.33 -3.36
C ASP A 108 -3.35 -12.94 -4.52
N LEU A 109 -3.30 -13.71 -5.61
CA LEU A 109 -4.05 -13.43 -6.83
C LEU A 109 -5.58 -13.52 -6.65
N ARG A 110 -6.09 -14.13 -5.58
CA ARG A 110 -7.52 -14.12 -5.26
C ARG A 110 -8.08 -12.70 -5.07
N ALA A 111 -7.22 -11.74 -4.74
CA ALA A 111 -7.60 -10.34 -4.59
C ALA A 111 -7.87 -9.61 -5.93
N VAL A 112 -7.42 -10.14 -7.06
CA VAL A 112 -7.42 -9.43 -8.35
C VAL A 112 -8.83 -9.08 -8.82
N GLU A 113 -9.74 -10.05 -8.91
CA GLU A 113 -11.11 -9.82 -9.37
C GLU A 113 -11.90 -8.88 -8.44
N PRO A 114 -11.85 -9.04 -7.09
CA PRO A 114 -12.44 -8.06 -6.18
C PRO A 114 -11.91 -6.64 -6.34
N LEU A 115 -10.60 -6.46 -6.53
CA LEU A 115 -9.98 -5.15 -6.76
C LEU A 115 -10.44 -4.53 -8.09
N ILE A 116 -10.51 -5.33 -9.17
CA ILE A 116 -11.05 -4.90 -10.47
C ILE A 116 -12.49 -4.41 -10.33
N ASN A 117 -13.32 -5.13 -9.59
CA ASN A 117 -14.72 -4.77 -9.38
C ASN A 117 -14.88 -3.38 -8.73
N LEU A 118 -13.97 -2.97 -7.85
CA LEU A 118 -14.00 -1.63 -7.25
C LEU A 118 -13.73 -0.49 -8.25
N LEU A 119 -12.98 -0.76 -9.34
CA LEU A 119 -12.72 0.23 -10.39
C LEU A 119 -13.83 0.29 -11.45
N SER A 120 -14.65 -0.75 -11.57
CA SER A 120 -15.62 -0.92 -12.66
C SER A 120 -16.64 0.24 -12.79
N SER A 121 -17.12 0.80 -11.68
CA SER A 121 -18.07 1.95 -11.73
C SER A 121 -17.39 3.28 -12.07
N SER A 122 -16.06 3.32 -12.00
CA SER A 122 -15.25 4.52 -12.20
C SER A 122 -14.75 4.66 -13.63
N VAL A 123 -14.91 3.62 -14.45
CA VAL A 123 -14.43 3.57 -15.84
C VAL A 123 -15.54 3.06 -16.75
N LYS A 124 -15.84 3.80 -17.82
CA LYS A 124 -16.79 3.38 -18.85
C LYS A 124 -16.25 3.77 -20.22
N ASP A 125 -16.32 2.85 -21.18
CA ASP A 125 -15.88 3.07 -22.56
C ASP A 125 -14.43 3.59 -22.69
N GLY A 126 -13.56 3.24 -21.74
CA GLY A 126 -12.15 3.66 -21.70
C GLY A 126 -11.90 5.03 -21.08
N GLU A 127 -12.92 5.65 -20.46
CA GLU A 127 -12.83 6.97 -19.83
C GLU A 127 -13.28 6.93 -18.36
N LEU A 128 -12.79 7.87 -17.56
CA LEU A 128 -13.21 8.04 -16.16
C LEU A 128 -14.64 8.60 -16.10
N THR A 129 -15.49 7.97 -15.30
CA THR A 129 -16.84 8.46 -15.02
C THR A 129 -16.81 9.52 -13.90
N SER A 130 -17.92 10.22 -13.67
CA SER A 130 -18.02 11.18 -12.54
C SER A 130 -17.73 10.53 -11.19
N TYR A 131 -18.03 9.24 -11.05
CA TYR A 131 -17.81 8.45 -9.84
C TYR A 131 -16.33 8.45 -9.41
N ALA A 132 -15.39 8.55 -10.35
CA ALA A 132 -13.96 8.63 -10.07
C ALA A 132 -13.54 9.95 -9.38
N PHE A 133 -14.33 11.02 -9.54
CA PHE A 133 -14.00 12.37 -9.09
C PHE A 133 -14.87 12.86 -7.93
N GLU A 134 -16.00 12.21 -7.69
CA GLU A 134 -16.96 12.61 -6.68
C GLU A 134 -16.42 12.41 -5.27
N ILE A 135 -16.33 13.53 -4.53
CA ILE A 135 -16.06 13.53 -3.10
C ILE A 135 -17.35 13.17 -2.36
N VAL A 136 -17.25 12.23 -1.42
CA VAL A 136 -18.39 11.84 -0.60
C VAL A 136 -18.84 13.03 0.26
N ILE A 137 -20.14 13.33 0.24
CA ILE A 137 -20.69 14.53 0.92
C ILE A 137 -20.28 14.55 2.40
N GLY A 138 -19.63 15.65 2.81
CA GLY A 138 -19.17 15.86 4.18
C GLY A 138 -17.92 15.05 4.56
N LYS A 139 -17.21 14.45 3.60
CA LYS A 139 -16.02 13.63 3.83
C LYS A 139 -14.84 14.10 2.98
N PRO A 140 -13.59 13.88 3.42
CA PRO A 140 -12.39 14.34 2.70
C PRO A 140 -11.88 13.31 1.66
N TYR A 141 -12.72 12.39 1.18
CA TYR A 141 -12.30 11.27 0.34
C TYR A 141 -13.27 11.01 -0.82
N LEU A 142 -12.75 10.35 -1.85
CA LEU A 142 -13.49 9.90 -3.03
C LEU A 142 -14.33 8.66 -2.71
N ASN A 143 -15.14 8.22 -3.68
CA ASN A 143 -15.96 7.02 -3.54
C ASN A 143 -15.15 5.75 -3.28
N GLN A 144 -13.92 5.64 -3.81
CA GLN A 144 -13.04 4.49 -3.61
C GLN A 144 -11.59 4.90 -3.33
N PRO A 145 -10.81 4.07 -2.62
CA PRO A 145 -9.38 4.28 -2.40
C PRO A 145 -8.57 3.92 -3.64
N TYR A 146 -8.71 4.71 -4.70
CA TYR A 146 -8.14 4.42 -6.03
C TYR A 146 -6.64 4.20 -6.01
N GLU A 147 -5.89 4.99 -5.24
CA GLU A 147 -4.43 4.84 -5.04
C GLU A 147 -4.11 3.39 -4.61
N ALA A 148 -4.64 2.94 -3.47
CA ALA A 148 -4.38 1.61 -2.95
C ALA A 148 -4.87 0.48 -3.88
N ILE A 149 -6.02 0.65 -4.54
CA ILE A 149 -6.57 -0.38 -5.44
C ILE A 149 -5.67 -0.56 -6.66
N ILE A 150 -5.27 0.55 -7.28
CA ILE A 150 -4.45 0.54 -8.50
C ILE A 150 -3.04 0.01 -8.19
N GLU A 151 -2.45 0.44 -7.09
CA GLU A 151 -1.16 -0.08 -6.60
C GLU A 151 -1.20 -1.59 -6.38
N ALA A 152 -2.25 -2.09 -5.71
CA ALA A 152 -2.45 -3.52 -5.50
C ALA A 152 -2.53 -4.29 -6.82
N LEU A 153 -3.31 -3.81 -7.79
CA LEU A 153 -3.44 -4.45 -9.11
C LEU A 153 -2.11 -4.48 -9.88
N GLY A 154 -1.32 -3.40 -9.81
CA GLY A 154 0.01 -3.34 -10.39
C GLY A 154 0.98 -4.35 -9.76
N THR A 155 1.03 -4.40 -8.43
CA THR A 155 1.87 -5.34 -7.67
C THR A 155 1.48 -6.79 -7.93
N LEU A 156 0.18 -7.09 -7.99
CA LEU A 156 -0.38 -8.42 -8.31
C LEU A 156 -0.26 -8.81 -9.79
N LYS A 157 0.33 -7.94 -10.64
CA LYS A 157 0.52 -8.18 -12.08
C LYS A 157 -0.79 -8.48 -12.83
N ALA A 158 -1.88 -7.83 -12.42
CA ALA A 158 -3.20 -8.00 -13.01
C ALA A 158 -3.30 -7.38 -14.43
N LYS A 159 -2.74 -8.06 -15.45
CA LYS A 159 -2.73 -7.58 -16.85
C LYS A 159 -4.12 -7.27 -17.38
N GLN A 160 -5.14 -8.03 -16.97
CA GLN A 160 -6.53 -7.77 -17.39
C GLN A 160 -7.09 -6.43 -16.89
N ALA A 161 -6.48 -5.80 -15.90
CA ALA A 161 -6.88 -4.49 -15.38
C ALA A 161 -6.25 -3.30 -16.15
N GLU A 162 -5.37 -3.54 -17.13
CA GLU A 162 -4.63 -2.48 -17.83
C GLU A 162 -5.55 -1.38 -18.41
N ASN A 163 -6.60 -1.78 -19.12
CA ASN A 163 -7.56 -0.84 -19.72
C ASN A 163 -8.40 -0.09 -18.68
N LEU A 164 -8.55 -0.63 -17.47
CA LEU A 164 -9.24 0.04 -16.37
C LEU A 164 -8.31 1.02 -15.63
N ILE A 165 -7.02 0.73 -15.58
CA ILE A 165 -6.04 1.57 -14.88
C ILE A 165 -5.60 2.74 -15.75
N LYS A 166 -5.42 2.52 -17.06
CA LYS A 166 -4.88 3.53 -17.98
C LYS A 166 -5.55 4.91 -17.90
N PRO A 167 -6.88 5.04 -17.81
CA PRO A 167 -7.54 6.36 -17.70
C PRO A 167 -7.15 7.15 -16.44
N PHE A 168 -6.74 6.47 -15.35
CA PHE A 168 -6.33 7.12 -14.11
C PHE A 168 -4.99 7.86 -14.21
N LEU A 169 -4.21 7.67 -15.29
CA LEU A 169 -3.01 8.47 -15.57
C LEU A 169 -3.32 9.96 -15.69
N GLU A 170 -4.52 10.30 -16.16
CA GLU A 170 -5.01 11.68 -16.33
C GLU A 170 -5.81 12.19 -15.13
N HIS A 171 -5.86 11.42 -14.03
CA HIS A 171 -6.63 11.81 -12.85
C HIS A 171 -6.04 13.09 -12.20
N PRO A 172 -6.87 14.08 -11.83
CA PRO A 172 -6.38 15.37 -11.32
C PRO A 172 -5.61 15.25 -10.00
N THR A 173 -5.99 14.30 -9.14
CA THR A 173 -5.23 13.97 -7.93
C THR A 173 -3.95 13.24 -8.31
N LYS A 174 -2.80 13.93 -8.16
CA LYS A 174 -1.48 13.42 -8.59
C LYS A 174 -1.08 12.07 -8.00
N LYS A 175 -1.44 11.80 -6.73
CA LYS A 175 -1.19 10.48 -6.14
C LYS A 175 -1.87 9.33 -6.88
N ILE A 176 -3.10 9.54 -7.34
CA ILE A 176 -3.84 8.54 -8.13
C ILE A 176 -3.19 8.36 -9.51
N ALA A 177 -2.77 9.47 -10.14
CA ALA A 177 -2.03 9.40 -11.40
C ALA A 177 -0.67 8.68 -11.27
N TYR A 178 0.04 8.87 -10.14
CA TYR A 178 1.30 8.17 -9.86
C TYR A 178 1.09 6.70 -9.56
N ALA A 179 0.06 6.33 -8.79
CA ALA A 179 -0.35 4.94 -8.61
C ALA A 179 -0.64 4.27 -9.97
N ALA A 180 -1.34 4.96 -10.87
CA ALA A 180 -1.59 4.48 -12.22
C ALA A 180 -0.30 4.33 -13.03
N ALA A 181 0.63 5.29 -12.98
CA ALA A 181 1.94 5.17 -13.64
C ALA A 181 2.74 3.98 -13.09
N ARG A 182 2.80 3.82 -11.76
CA ARG A 182 3.43 2.68 -11.08
C ARG A 182 2.86 1.37 -11.59
N ALA A 183 1.54 1.21 -11.55
CA ALA A 183 0.87 -0.01 -11.99
C ALA A 183 1.07 -0.27 -13.49
N MET A 184 0.93 0.76 -14.33
CA MET A 184 1.16 0.63 -15.77
C MET A 184 2.60 0.21 -16.09
N TYR A 185 3.61 0.72 -15.39
CA TYR A 185 4.98 0.22 -15.53
C TYR A 185 5.07 -1.26 -15.15
N GLN A 186 4.52 -1.64 -14.00
CA GLN A 186 4.52 -3.04 -13.54
C GLN A 186 3.79 -4.00 -14.51
N LEU A 187 2.80 -3.49 -15.26
CA LEU A 187 1.98 -4.23 -16.21
C LEU A 187 2.47 -4.14 -17.66
N THR A 188 3.36 -3.23 -18.03
CA THR A 188 3.78 -3.09 -19.45
C THR A 188 5.29 -3.13 -19.62
N ASN A 189 6.03 -2.78 -18.57
CA ASN A 189 7.46 -2.51 -18.61
C ASN A 189 7.84 -1.40 -19.62
N ASP A 190 6.91 -0.49 -19.92
CA ASP A 190 7.16 0.69 -20.74
C ASP A 190 7.79 1.80 -19.90
N ASP A 191 8.96 2.27 -20.32
CA ASP A 191 9.75 3.29 -19.64
C ASP A 191 8.98 4.60 -19.46
N ILE A 192 8.02 4.92 -20.35
CA ILE A 192 7.25 6.17 -20.25
C ILE A 192 6.60 6.33 -18.87
N TYR A 193 6.15 5.24 -18.27
CA TYR A 193 5.50 5.24 -16.96
C TYR A 193 6.50 5.43 -15.81
N GLY A 194 7.71 4.90 -15.95
CA GLY A 194 8.81 5.16 -15.01
C GLY A 194 9.25 6.64 -15.07
N GLU A 195 9.32 7.22 -16.27
CA GLU A 195 9.69 8.62 -16.49
C GLU A 195 8.67 9.63 -15.91
N ILE A 196 7.38 9.27 -15.86
CA ILE A 196 6.37 10.07 -15.14
C ILE A 196 6.74 10.20 -13.65
N LEU A 197 7.13 9.10 -13.02
CA LEU A 197 7.52 9.09 -11.61
C LEU A 197 8.88 9.77 -11.37
N VAL A 198 9.83 9.64 -12.29
CA VAL A 198 11.10 10.40 -12.25
C VAL A 198 10.82 11.90 -12.29
N SER A 199 9.94 12.34 -13.19
CA SER A 199 9.55 13.75 -13.29
C SER A 199 8.89 14.27 -12.00
N ALA A 200 8.13 13.42 -11.31
CA ALA A 200 7.50 13.75 -10.04
C ALA A 200 8.50 14.03 -8.90
N LEU A 201 9.72 13.49 -8.96
CA LEU A 201 10.79 13.80 -7.99
C LEU A 201 11.25 15.26 -8.05
N GLY A 202 11.03 15.95 -9.16
CA GLY A 202 11.32 17.38 -9.34
C GLY A 202 10.19 18.32 -8.93
N GLY A 203 9.02 17.80 -8.52
CA GLY A 203 7.85 18.61 -8.16
C GLY A 203 8.01 19.40 -6.86
N GLU A 204 7.17 20.43 -6.66
CA GLU A 204 7.25 21.32 -5.49
C GLU A 204 6.76 20.66 -4.19
N GLU A 205 5.78 19.76 -4.28
CA GLU A 205 5.16 19.13 -3.12
C GLU A 205 5.99 17.97 -2.54
N LEU A 206 6.46 18.12 -1.29
CA LEU A 206 7.25 17.09 -0.61
C LEU A 206 6.54 15.73 -0.55
N GLN A 207 5.24 15.71 -0.29
CA GLN A 207 4.50 14.45 -0.19
C GLN A 207 4.40 13.71 -1.53
N LEU A 208 4.34 14.45 -2.64
CA LEU A 208 4.36 13.87 -3.99
C LEU A 208 5.73 13.29 -4.34
N ARG A 209 6.82 13.98 -3.97
CA ARG A 209 8.18 13.42 -4.12
C ARG A 209 8.37 12.15 -3.31
N ARG A 210 7.87 12.12 -2.06
CA ARG A 210 7.92 10.90 -1.22
C ARG A 210 7.14 9.75 -1.83
N SER A 211 5.95 10.01 -2.40
CA SER A 211 5.16 9.02 -3.14
C SER A 211 5.98 8.44 -4.30
N ALA A 212 6.51 9.33 -5.16
CA ALA A 212 7.28 8.93 -6.32
C ALA A 212 8.54 8.11 -5.96
N LEU A 213 9.22 8.43 -4.85
CA LEU A 213 10.32 7.61 -4.33
C LEU A 213 9.87 6.18 -4.00
N MET A 214 8.75 6.04 -3.29
CA MET A 214 8.22 4.73 -2.95
C MET A 214 7.80 3.95 -4.20
N ASP A 215 7.14 4.62 -5.15
CA ASP A 215 6.69 4.03 -6.41
C ASP A 215 7.86 3.56 -7.27
N LEU A 216 8.89 4.39 -7.45
CA LEU A 216 10.11 4.05 -8.20
C LEU A 216 10.84 2.85 -7.59
N GLY A 217 10.92 2.81 -6.25
CA GLY A 217 11.46 1.66 -5.52
C GLY A 217 10.64 0.40 -5.74
N ALA A 218 9.31 0.49 -5.64
CA ALA A 218 8.40 -0.64 -5.80
C ALA A 218 8.41 -1.23 -7.22
N ILE A 219 8.62 -0.39 -8.25
CA ILE A 219 8.76 -0.87 -9.63
C ILE A 219 10.20 -1.27 -10.00
N GLY A 220 11.18 -0.88 -9.18
CA GLY A 220 12.59 -1.16 -9.43
C GLY A 220 13.15 -0.48 -10.68
N TYR A 221 12.73 0.76 -10.98
CA TYR A 221 13.12 1.46 -12.21
C TYR A 221 14.57 1.96 -12.15
N VAL A 222 15.52 1.10 -12.54
CA VAL A 222 16.97 1.31 -12.37
C VAL A 222 17.50 2.65 -12.93
N LYS A 223 16.89 3.16 -14.01
CA LYS A 223 17.28 4.44 -14.65
C LYS A 223 17.07 5.65 -13.73
N SER A 224 16.24 5.54 -12.70
CA SER A 224 15.93 6.63 -11.78
C SER A 224 16.96 6.88 -10.67
N GLY A 225 18.00 6.04 -10.53
CA GLY A 225 18.92 6.09 -9.39
C GLY A 225 19.57 7.46 -9.15
N ASP A 226 20.02 8.13 -10.22
CA ASP A 226 20.63 9.46 -10.10
C ASP A 226 19.60 10.51 -9.65
N ALA A 227 18.39 10.48 -10.23
CA ALA A 227 17.29 11.37 -9.86
C ALA A 227 16.81 11.16 -8.42
N ILE A 228 16.74 9.91 -7.96
CA ILE A 228 16.43 9.55 -6.56
C ILE A 228 17.44 10.19 -5.61
N SER A 229 18.75 10.09 -5.92
CA SER A 229 19.79 10.63 -5.04
C SER A 229 19.69 12.17 -4.90
N GLN A 230 19.35 12.85 -6.00
CA GLN A 230 19.25 14.31 -6.09
C GLN A 230 17.92 14.86 -5.58
N ALA A 231 16.86 14.04 -5.47
CA ALA A 231 15.54 14.47 -5.04
C ALA A 231 15.56 15.16 -3.67
N TYR A 232 14.75 16.20 -3.48
CA TYR A 232 14.65 16.89 -2.19
C TYR A 232 13.69 16.14 -1.24
N ALA A 233 14.22 15.13 -0.54
CA ALA A 233 13.51 14.27 0.41
C ALA A 233 14.50 13.64 1.42
N GLU A 234 13.97 12.97 2.45
CA GLU A 234 14.77 12.28 3.46
C GLU A 234 15.61 11.14 2.85
N ASN A 235 16.88 11.03 3.27
CA ASN A 235 17.76 9.94 2.83
C ASN A 235 17.19 8.55 3.16
N SER A 236 16.43 8.41 4.26
CA SER A 236 15.77 7.15 4.61
C SER A 236 14.81 6.66 3.52
N LEU A 237 14.05 7.57 2.89
CA LEU A 237 13.14 7.22 1.80
C LEU A 237 13.89 6.98 0.50
N LYS A 238 14.94 7.76 0.22
CA LYS A 238 15.82 7.51 -0.93
C LYS A 238 16.47 6.14 -0.85
N LEU A 239 16.97 5.75 0.32
CA LEU A 239 17.57 4.43 0.55
C LEU A 239 16.57 3.29 0.39
N ILE A 240 15.31 3.47 0.81
CA ILE A 240 14.24 2.50 0.55
C ILE A 240 13.98 2.36 -0.96
N ALA A 241 13.92 3.47 -1.69
CA ALA A 241 13.73 3.46 -3.14
C ALA A 241 14.91 2.76 -3.85
N MET A 242 16.14 3.15 -3.52
CA MET A 242 17.37 2.58 -4.06
C MET A 242 17.50 1.08 -3.76
N LYS A 243 17.09 0.64 -2.57
CA LYS A 243 17.01 -0.78 -2.23
C LYS A 243 16.09 -1.53 -3.19
N GLY A 244 14.92 -0.97 -3.52
CA GLY A 244 13.99 -1.58 -4.48
C GLY A 244 14.58 -1.69 -5.89
N LEU A 245 15.26 -0.64 -6.37
CA LEU A 245 16.02 -0.67 -7.63
C LEU A 245 17.09 -1.78 -7.63
N LEU A 246 17.87 -1.87 -6.55
CA LEU A 246 18.96 -2.84 -6.41
C LEU A 246 18.42 -4.28 -6.36
N GLU A 247 17.36 -4.54 -5.58
CA GLU A 247 16.72 -5.86 -5.52
C GLU A 247 16.18 -6.31 -6.88
N CYS A 248 15.65 -5.38 -7.68
CA CYS A 248 15.20 -5.67 -9.03
C CYS A 248 16.38 -5.99 -9.96
N GLN A 249 17.45 -5.19 -9.91
CA GLN A 249 18.64 -5.40 -10.73
C GLN A 249 19.36 -6.72 -10.38
N ILE A 250 19.54 -7.03 -9.10
CA ILE A 250 20.19 -8.28 -8.66
C ILE A 250 19.40 -9.51 -9.15
N LYS A 251 18.07 -9.46 -9.16
CA LYS A 251 17.25 -10.56 -9.70
C LYS A 251 17.43 -10.78 -11.21
N GLN A 252 17.90 -9.76 -11.93
CA GLN A 252 18.21 -9.82 -13.36
C GLN A 252 19.68 -10.19 -13.62
N ASP A 253 20.55 -10.03 -12.63
CA ASP A 253 21.95 -10.44 -12.68
C ASP A 253 22.03 -11.97 -12.54
N PHE A 254 22.01 -12.70 -13.65
CA PHE A 254 22.12 -14.18 -13.67
C PHE A 254 23.56 -14.70 -13.49
N GLN A 255 24.51 -13.85 -13.13
CA GLN A 255 25.94 -14.17 -13.04
C GLN A 255 26.43 -14.18 -11.58
N GLU A 256 27.55 -14.85 -11.33
CA GLU A 256 28.18 -14.93 -10.00
C GLU A 256 28.73 -13.58 -9.51
N GLU A 257 28.90 -12.61 -10.42
CA GLU A 257 29.43 -11.27 -10.13
C GLU A 257 28.34 -10.19 -10.26
N LEU A 258 28.48 -9.13 -9.46
CA LEU A 258 27.57 -7.97 -9.49
C LEU A 258 27.76 -7.16 -10.76
N SER A 259 26.66 -6.80 -11.43
CA SER A 259 26.73 -5.94 -12.61
C SER A 259 27.20 -4.51 -12.27
N ASP A 260 27.76 -3.82 -13.26
CA ASP A 260 28.11 -2.38 -13.14
C ASP A 260 26.92 -1.52 -12.70
N LYS A 261 25.69 -1.91 -13.07
CA LYS A 261 24.47 -1.23 -12.63
C LYS A 261 24.23 -1.44 -11.13
N SER A 262 24.34 -2.67 -10.64
CA SER A 262 24.25 -2.99 -9.22
C SER A 262 25.31 -2.24 -8.41
N ILE A 263 26.57 -2.22 -8.89
CA ILE A 263 27.67 -1.48 -8.28
C ILE A 263 27.39 0.03 -8.25
N LYS A 264 26.91 0.60 -9.35
CA LYS A 264 26.52 2.03 -9.41
C LYS A 264 25.44 2.36 -8.38
N LEU A 265 24.40 1.54 -8.26
CA LEU A 265 23.34 1.76 -7.28
C LEU A 265 23.85 1.70 -5.84
N MET A 266 24.71 0.72 -5.51
CA MET A 266 25.33 0.63 -4.17
C MET A 266 26.20 1.86 -3.86
N ASN A 267 27.01 2.33 -4.80
CA ASN A 267 27.81 3.54 -4.63
C ASN A 267 26.94 4.78 -4.37
N ILE A 268 25.79 4.90 -5.04
CA ILE A 268 24.83 5.98 -4.77
C ILE A 268 24.24 5.84 -3.35
N MET A 269 23.90 4.63 -2.92
CA MET A 269 23.40 4.37 -1.57
C MET A 269 24.42 4.74 -0.49
N ASP A 270 25.70 4.42 -0.69
CA ASP A 270 26.79 4.77 0.23
C ASP A 270 26.92 6.29 0.41
N GLY A 271 26.66 7.08 -0.64
CA GLY A 271 26.64 8.54 -0.58
C GLY A 271 25.43 9.15 0.17
N LEU A 272 24.45 8.33 0.56
CA LEU A 272 23.25 8.75 1.29
C LEU A 272 23.28 8.38 2.78
N LEU A 273 24.29 7.61 3.24
CA LEU A 273 24.52 7.22 4.63
C LEU A 273 25.23 8.33 5.43
#